data_AF-A0A956F521-F1
#
_entry.id   AF-A0A956F521-F1
#
_cell.length_a   1.000
_cell.length_b   1.000
_cell.length_c   1.000
_cell.angle_alpha   90.00
_cell.angle_beta   90.00
_cell.angle_gamma   90.00
#
_symmetry.space_group_name_H-M   'P 1'
#
loop_
_entity.id
_entity.type
_entity.pdbx_description
1 polymer ?
#
loop_
_entity_poly.entity_id
_entity_poly.type
_entity_poly.pdbx_seq_one_letter_code
_entity_poly.pdbx_strand_id
1 'polypeptide(L)'
;LGRGEPTADTAFPGAFYALLKCCFPGVAAVPGAQLPPLTPAILVRAAAGDSLRASTLASGRLLGSGARVGVREVLETPERSRRTAAATIFPVAAHAIAELRRRILREEADENEQEQASS
;
A
#
# COMPACT_ATOMS: atom_id res chain seq x y z
N LEU A 1 26.72 10.69 -7.40
CA LEU A 1 25.26 10.49 -7.55
C LEU A 1 24.94 9.05 -7.18
N GLY A 2 24.67 8.80 -5.90
CA GLY A 2 24.34 7.46 -5.42
C GLY A 2 23.03 7.01 -6.06
N ARG A 3 23.08 5.94 -6.85
CA ARG A 3 21.86 5.21 -7.20
C ARG A 3 21.42 4.58 -5.88
N GLY A 4 20.36 5.10 -5.28
CA GLY A 4 19.68 4.37 -4.22
C GLY A 4 19.24 3.05 -4.83
N GLU A 5 19.86 1.97 -4.41
CA GLU A 5 19.37 0.63 -4.72
C GLU A 5 17.93 0.55 -4.21
N PRO A 6 16.97 0.04 -5.00
CA PRO A 6 15.62 -0.16 -4.49
C PRO A 6 15.76 -1.12 -3.32
N THR A 7 15.58 -0.62 -2.09
CA THR A 7 15.65 -1.44 -0.88
C THR A 7 14.55 -2.49 -1.01
N ALA A 8 14.97 -3.70 -1.38
CA ALA A 8 14.13 -4.89 -1.56
C ALA A 8 13.54 -5.41 -0.24
N ASP A 9 13.49 -4.56 0.78
CA ASP A 9 13.01 -4.92 2.08
C ASP A 9 11.50 -4.61 2.11
N THR A 10 10.70 -5.69 2.09
CA THR A 10 9.21 -5.78 2.07
C THR A 10 8.47 -5.95 0.72
N ALA A 11 9.11 -6.45 -0.35
CA ALA A 11 8.38 -6.85 -1.56
C ALA A 11 7.86 -8.31 -1.47
N PHE A 12 6.68 -8.52 -0.86
CA PHE A 12 6.00 -9.83 -0.88
C PHE A 12 5.20 -10.05 -2.19
N PRO A 13 4.90 -11.31 -2.58
CA PRO A 13 4.06 -11.58 -3.74
C PRO A 13 2.69 -10.89 -3.62
N GLY A 14 2.41 -9.97 -4.55
CA GLY A 14 1.16 -9.19 -4.54
C GLY A 14 1.24 -7.86 -3.78
N ALA A 15 2.42 -7.42 -3.35
CA ALA A 15 2.61 -6.11 -2.71
C ALA A 15 2.08 -4.95 -3.58
N PHE A 16 2.28 -5.01 -4.91
CA PHE A 16 1.73 -3.99 -5.81
C PHE A 16 0.20 -3.95 -5.76
N TYR A 17 -0.46 -5.10 -5.86
CA TYR A 17 -1.92 -5.20 -5.73
C TYR A 17 -2.41 -4.68 -4.38
N ALA A 18 -1.77 -5.10 -3.29
CA ALA A 18 -2.14 -4.71 -1.94
C ALA A 18 -2.02 -3.18 -1.74
N LEU A 19 -0.92 -2.58 -2.22
CA LEU A 19 -0.68 -1.14 -2.16
C LEU A 19 -1.73 -0.35 -2.93
N LEU A 20 -2.05 -0.78 -4.16
CA LEU A 20 -3.10 -0.16 -4.96
C LEU A 20 -4.47 -0.29 -4.29
N LYS A 21 -4.80 -1.47 -3.78
CA LYS A 21 -6.09 -1.73 -3.14
C LYS A 21 -6.29 -0.87 -1.89
N CYS A 22 -5.23 -0.63 -1.11
CA CYS A 22 -5.27 0.26 0.05
C CYS A 22 -5.65 1.71 -0.31
N CYS A 23 -5.43 2.16 -1.54
CA CYS A 23 -5.82 3.51 -1.98
C CYS A 23 -7.33 3.64 -2.30
N PHE A 24 -8.13 2.59 -2.13
CA PHE A 24 -9.58 2.63 -2.35
C PHE A 24 -10.32 3.02 -1.06
N PRO A 25 -11.46 3.74 -1.19
CA PRO A 25 -12.29 4.09 -0.03
C PRO A 25 -12.68 2.87 0.80
N GLY A 26 -12.63 3.01 2.13
CA GLY A 26 -12.96 1.93 3.06
C GLY A 26 -11.88 0.85 3.22
N VAL A 27 -10.82 0.86 2.40
CA VAL A 27 -9.73 -0.13 2.51
C VAL A 27 -8.67 0.36 3.49
N ALA A 28 -8.03 1.51 3.29
CA ALA A 28 -7.04 2.06 4.23
C ALA A 28 -7.62 3.03 5.27
N ALA A 29 -8.88 2.86 5.68
CA ALA A 29 -9.46 3.68 6.74
C ALA A 29 -8.65 3.48 8.04
N VAL A 30 -7.74 4.42 8.34
CA VAL A 30 -7.05 4.52 9.62
C VAL A 30 -7.93 5.37 10.54
N PRO A 31 -8.15 4.97 11.81
CA PRO A 31 -8.86 5.81 12.77
C PRO A 31 -8.24 7.22 12.81
N GLY A 32 -9.04 8.26 12.57
CA GLY A 32 -8.57 9.65 12.55
C GLY A 32 -7.92 10.14 11.25
N ALA A 33 -7.69 9.27 10.26
CA ALA A 33 -7.18 9.68 8.95
C ALA A 33 -8.32 10.13 8.02
N GLN A 34 -8.08 11.20 7.26
CA GLN A 34 -8.92 11.53 6.10
C GLN A 34 -8.70 10.45 5.05
N LEU A 35 -9.76 9.71 4.70
CA LEU A 35 -9.77 8.67 3.68
C LEU A 35 -8.98 9.15 2.45
N PRO A 36 -7.92 8.45 2.00
CA PRO A 36 -7.21 8.86 0.81
C PRO A 36 -8.18 8.80 -0.38
N PRO A 37 -8.43 9.92 -1.09
CA PRO A 37 -9.24 9.87 -2.29
C PRO A 37 -8.48 9.06 -3.35
N LEU A 38 -9.15 8.03 -3.89
CA LEU A 38 -8.65 7.27 -5.02
C LEU A 38 -8.20 8.24 -6.10
N THR A 39 -6.92 8.24 -6.44
CA THR A 39 -6.38 9.13 -7.46
C THR A 39 -6.37 8.38 -8.79
N PRO A 40 -7.17 8.79 -9.80
CA PRO A 40 -7.22 8.10 -11.09
C PRO A 40 -5.83 7.92 -11.73
N ALA A 41 -4.90 8.85 -11.48
CA ALA A 41 -3.52 8.79 -11.96
C ALA A 41 -2.78 7.51 -11.54
N ILE A 42 -3.09 6.92 -10.37
CA ILE A 42 -2.48 5.67 -9.92
C ILE A 42 -2.89 4.53 -10.85
N LEU A 43 -4.20 4.40 -11.13
CA LEU A 43 -4.73 3.36 -12.01
C LEU A 43 -4.30 3.57 -13.46
N VAL A 44 -4.27 4.81 -13.95
CA VAL A 44 -3.79 5.12 -15.31
C VAL A 44 -2.35 4.68 -15.50
N ARG A 45 -1.47 4.93 -14.51
CA ARG A 45 -0.06 4.49 -14.59
C ARG A 45 0.09 2.98 -14.49
N ALA A 46 -0.65 2.34 -13.59
CA ALA A 46 -0.66 0.88 -13.49
C ALA A 46 -1.17 0.21 -14.79
N ALA A 47 -2.24 0.76 -15.38
CA ALA A 47 -2.80 0.31 -16.66
C ALA A 47 -1.87 0.60 -17.87
N ALA A 48 -0.96 1.56 -17.76
CA ALA A 48 0.11 1.78 -18.73
C ALA A 48 1.30 0.81 -18.55
N GLY A 49 1.31 0.02 -17.47
CA GLY A 49 2.43 -0.86 -17.12
C GLY A 49 3.53 -0.18 -16.30
N ASP A 50 3.33 1.06 -15.86
CA ASP A 50 4.29 1.85 -15.08
C ASP A 50 4.10 1.59 -13.57
N SER A 51 4.53 0.42 -13.11
CA SER A 51 4.33 -0.01 -11.72
C SER A 51 5.10 0.87 -10.73
N LEU A 52 6.31 1.30 -11.09
CA LEU A 52 7.16 2.09 -10.21
C LEU A 52 6.47 3.41 -9.88
N ARG A 53 6.10 4.21 -10.89
CA ARG A 53 5.43 5.49 -10.61
C ARG A 53 4.04 5.32 -9.99
N ALA A 54 3.32 4.26 -10.36
CA ALA A 54 2.03 3.95 -9.72
C ALA A 54 2.20 3.67 -8.22
N SER A 55 3.20 2.86 -7.85
CA SER A 55 3.50 2.51 -6.46
C SER A 55 4.00 3.71 -5.64
N THR A 56 4.89 4.54 -6.19
CA THR A 56 5.34 5.78 -5.53
C THR A 56 4.19 6.75 -5.27
N LEU A 57 3.26 6.90 -6.24
CA LEU A 57 2.07 7.74 -6.05
C LEU A 57 1.13 7.15 -4.99
N ALA A 58 0.91 5.83 -5.00
CA ALA A 58 0.06 5.15 -4.04
C ALA A 58 0.60 5.27 -2.61
N SER A 59 1.89 4.98 -2.40
CA SER A 59 2.52 5.11 -1.09
C SER A 59 2.55 6.56 -0.60
N GLY A 60 2.85 7.52 -1.47
CA GLY A 60 2.80 8.95 -1.14
C GLY A 60 1.40 9.41 -0.72
N ARG A 61 0.34 8.89 -1.34
CA ARG A 61 -1.05 9.18 -0.94
C ARG A 61 -1.41 8.60 0.41
N LEU A 62 -1.03 7.34 0.66
CA LEU A 62 -1.25 6.71 1.95
C LEU A 62 -0.50 7.46 3.07
N LEU A 63 0.76 7.85 2.84
CA LEU A 63 1.53 8.69 3.74
C LEU A 63 0.85 10.06 3.97
N GLY A 64 0.37 10.71 2.91
CA GLY A 64 -0.35 11.98 3.00
C GLY A 64 -1.68 11.90 3.73
N SER A 65 -2.31 10.72 3.78
CA SER A 65 -3.51 10.48 4.62
C SER A 65 -3.17 10.20 6.09
N GLY A 66 -1.90 10.16 6.48
CA GLY A 66 -1.46 9.86 7.84
C GLY A 66 -1.22 8.36 8.11
N ALA A 67 -1.34 7.50 7.10
CA ALA A 67 -1.00 6.09 7.23
C ALA A 67 0.52 5.88 7.21
N ARG A 68 1.03 4.95 8.02
CA ARG A 68 2.43 4.51 7.92
C ARG A 68 2.53 3.35 6.94
N VAL A 69 3.35 3.50 5.90
CA VAL A 69 3.46 2.53 4.81
C VAL A 69 4.81 1.83 4.87
N GLY A 70 4.82 0.50 4.94
CA GLY A 70 6.03 -0.33 4.89
C GLY A 70 6.61 -0.46 3.49
N VAL A 71 5.75 -0.52 2.46
CA VAL A 71 6.13 -0.70 1.05
C VAL A 71 5.95 0.58 0.25
N ARG A 72 7.05 1.19 -0.22
CA ARG A 72 6.98 2.48 -0.93
C ARG A 72 6.98 2.35 -2.44
N GLU A 73 7.79 1.43 -2.96
CA GLU A 73 8.02 1.26 -4.38
C GLU A 73 7.96 -0.22 -4.74
N VAL A 74 7.27 -0.55 -5.83
CA VAL A 74 7.15 -1.92 -6.33
C VAL A 74 7.40 -1.94 -7.83
N LEU A 75 8.44 -2.65 -8.21
CA LEU A 75 8.76 -2.91 -9.61
C LEU A 75 8.14 -4.23 -10.05
N GLU A 76 7.31 -4.18 -11.09
CA GLU A 76 6.66 -5.32 -11.72
C GLU A 76 6.86 -5.23 -13.23
N THR A 77 6.69 -6.36 -13.92
CA THR A 77 6.68 -6.32 -15.38
C THR A 77 5.45 -5.53 -15.89
N PRO A 78 5.53 -4.89 -17.07
CA PRO A 78 4.41 -4.12 -17.60
C PRO A 78 3.11 -4.93 -17.72
N GLU A 79 3.21 -6.20 -18.12
CA GLU A 79 2.06 -7.10 -18.22
C GLU A 79 1.40 -7.37 -16.86
N ARG A 80 2.22 -7.68 -15.84
CA ARG A 80 1.72 -7.93 -14.48
C ARG A 80 1.13 -6.68 -13.85
N SER A 81 1.71 -5.52 -14.12
CA SER A 81 1.18 -4.23 -13.69
C SER A 81 -0.20 -3.96 -14.29
N ARG A 82 -0.39 -4.18 -15.60
CA ARG A 82 -1.70 -4.06 -16.28
C ARG A 82 -2.75 -5.01 -15.71
N ARG A 83 -2.38 -6.28 -15.50
CA ARG A 83 -3.26 -7.28 -14.89
C ARG A 83 -3.66 -6.89 -13.47
N THR A 84 -2.70 -6.38 -12.70
CA THR A 84 -2.94 -5.90 -11.34
C THR A 84 -3.91 -4.71 -11.33
N ALA A 85 -3.74 -3.75 -12.25
CA ALA A 85 -4.65 -2.63 -12.39
C ALA A 85 -6.10 -3.09 -12.62
N ALA A 86 -6.30 -4.01 -13.57
CA ALA A 86 -7.62 -4.59 -13.83
C ALA A 86 -8.18 -5.34 -12.61
N ALA A 87 -7.32 -6.08 -11.90
CA ALA A 87 -7.73 -6.85 -10.71
C ALA A 87 -8.28 -5.97 -9.57
N THR A 88 -7.91 -4.68 -9.51
CA THR A 88 -8.36 -3.78 -8.43
C THR A 88 -9.86 -3.49 -8.46
N ILE A 89 -10.51 -3.66 -9.61
CA ILE A 89 -11.94 -3.38 -9.81
C ILE A 89 -12.81 -4.45 -9.11
N PHE A 90 -12.30 -5.67 -8.96
CA PHE A 90 -13.06 -6.74 -8.34
C PHE A 90 -13.22 -6.52 -6.83
N PRO A 91 -14.42 -6.75 -6.29
CA PRO A 91 -14.63 -6.73 -4.85
C PRO A 91 -13.85 -7.88 -4.21
N VAL A 92 -13.33 -7.63 -3.02
CA VAL A 92 -12.63 -8.62 -2.19
C VAL A 92 -13.27 -8.61 -0.81
N ALA A 93 -13.32 -9.78 -0.18
CA ALA A 93 -13.91 -9.94 1.14
C ALA A 93 -13.20 -9.07 2.19
N ALA A 94 -13.94 -8.61 3.20
CA ALA A 94 -13.40 -7.71 4.24
C ALA A 94 -12.19 -8.30 4.98
N HIS A 95 -12.18 -9.61 5.22
CA HIS A 95 -11.03 -10.29 5.84
C HIS A 95 -9.76 -10.21 4.97
N ALA A 96 -9.91 -10.32 3.65
CA ALA A 96 -8.80 -10.20 2.72
C ALA A 96 -8.27 -8.75 2.68
N ILE A 97 -9.17 -7.77 2.77
CA ILE A 97 -8.79 -6.36 2.92
C ILE A 97 -7.96 -6.14 4.19
N ALA A 98 -8.40 -6.67 5.33
CA ALA A 98 -7.67 -6.56 6.59
C ALA A 98 -6.26 -7.17 6.48
N GLU A 99 -6.12 -8.31 5.80
CA GLU A 99 -4.83 -8.95 5.57
C GLU A 99 -3.90 -8.12 4.67
N LEU A 100 -4.44 -7.54 3.59
CA LEU A 100 -3.66 -6.66 2.70
C LEU A 100 -3.17 -5.42 3.44
N ARG A 101 -4.03 -4.84 4.30
CA ARG A 101 -3.66 -3.71 5.16
C ARG A 101 -2.51 -4.08 6.08
N ARG A 102 -2.61 -5.18 6.83
CA ARG A 102 -1.56 -5.60 7.79
C ARG A 102 -0.19 -5.79 7.15
N ARG A 103 -0.14 -6.15 5.86
CA ARG A 103 1.12 -6.33 5.13
C ARG A 103 1.70 -5.05 4.54
N ILE A 104 0.86 -4.03 4.29
CA ILE A 104 1.27 -2.78 3.63
C ILE A 104 1.41 -1.64 4.64
N LEU A 105 0.47 -1.56 5.57
CA LEU A 105 0.42 -0.56 6.63
C LEU A 105 1.17 -1.10 7.85
N ARG A 106 1.98 -0.24 8.46
CA ARG A 106 2.53 -0.51 9.78
C ARG A 106 1.54 0.06 10.80
N GLU A 107 0.75 -0.81 11.40
CA GLU A 107 0.03 -0.46 12.62
C GLU A 107 1.07 -0.28 13.73
N GLU A 108 0.86 0.70 14.63
CA GLU A 108 1.72 0.78 15.81
C GLU A 108 1.58 -0.56 16.55
N ALA A 109 2.68 -1.26 16.77
CA ALA A 109 2.69 -2.22 17.85
C ALA A 109 2.35 -1.40 19.08
N ASP A 110 1.27 -1.74 19.79
CA ASP A 110 1.01 -1.17 21.10
C ASP A 110 2.23 -1.47 21.98
N GLU A 111 3.13 -0.49 22.12
CA GLU A 111 4.27 -0.52 23.06
C GLU A 111 3.80 -0.44 24.53
N ASN A 112 2.51 -0.66 24.80
CA ASN A 112 1.90 -0.52 26.12
C ASN A 112 1.89 -1.79 26.99
N GLU A 113 2.44 -2.91 26.55
CA GLU A 113 2.49 -4.14 27.38
C GLU A 113 3.74 -4.27 28.27
N GLN A 114 4.75 -3.41 28.14
CA GLN A 114 5.99 -3.55 28.93
C GLN A 114 6.04 -2.69 30.21
N GLU A 115 5.16 -1.70 30.38
CA GLU A 115 5.26 -0.77 31.53
C GLU A 115 4.34 -1.13 32.72
N GLN A 116 3.45 -2.11 32.59
CA GLN A 116 2.61 -2.59 33.70
C GLN A 116 3.16 -3.84 34.42
N ALA A 117 4.27 -4.42 33.95
CA ALA A 117 4.92 -5.57 34.61
C ALA A 117 6.01 -5.17 35.63
N SER A 118 6.12 -3.88 35.96
CA SER A 118 7.18 -3.38 36.86
C SER A 118 6.68 -2.40 37.94
N SER A 119 5.39 -2.45 38.29
CA SER A 119 4.83 -1.81 39.51
C SER A 119 4.44 -2.84 40.55
#